data_AF-A0A6N6KA71-F1
#
_entry.id   AF-A0A6N6KA71-F1
#
_cell.length_a   1.000
_cell.length_b   1.000
_cell.length_c   1.000
_cell.angle_alpha   90.00
_cell.angle_beta   90.00
_cell.angle_gamma   90.00
#
_symmetry.space_group_name_H-M   'P 1'
#
loop_
_entity.id
_entity.type
_entity.pdbx_description
1 polymer ?
#
loop_
_entity_poly.entity_id
_entity_poly.type
_entity_poly.pdbx_seq_one_letter_code
_entity_poly.pdbx_strand_id
1 'polypeptide(L)'
;MSKRHRGRIQAQGDGLEESESWAQDEPLTKKEGLSILEKLKLKLKKSDYLLRKDQFEDAKRFIENIDGGIDAVKKKTFRNRKTKDARIDIEILGGTAFITVILIILIYYFF
;
A
#
# COMPACT_ATOMS: atom_id res chain seq x y z
N MET A 1 6.07 21.72 4.86
CA MET A 1 5.13 21.36 3.76
C MET A 1 4.96 19.85 3.75
N SER A 2 3.75 19.31 3.50
CA SER A 2 3.59 17.87 3.36
C SER A 2 4.28 17.41 2.07
N LYS A 3 4.99 16.28 2.12
CA LYS A 3 5.61 15.69 0.92
C LYS A 3 4.58 15.42 -0.18
N ARG A 4 5.02 15.51 -1.44
CA ARG A 4 4.16 15.43 -2.63
C ARG A 4 3.50 14.06 -2.75
N HIS A 5 4.28 12.98 -2.60
CA HIS A 5 3.83 11.61 -2.73
C HIS A 5 3.60 11.01 -1.35
N ARG A 6 2.34 10.69 -1.02
CA ARG A 6 1.99 10.26 0.33
C ARG A 6 0.77 9.36 0.36
N GLY A 7 0.71 8.53 1.40
CA GLY A 7 -0.40 7.62 1.63
C GLY A 7 -0.14 6.67 2.79
N ARG A 8 -0.96 5.64 2.91
CA ARG A 8 -0.78 4.58 3.91
C ARG A 8 -1.39 3.25 3.50
N ILE A 9 -0.86 2.17 4.07
CA ILE A 9 -1.45 0.82 4.04
C ILE A 9 -1.89 0.49 5.46
N GLN A 10 -3.09 -0.05 5.62
CA GLN A 10 -3.69 -0.29 6.93
C GLN A 10 -4.23 -1.71 7.05
N ALA A 11 -4.12 -2.28 8.25
CA ALA A 11 -4.87 -3.46 8.68
C ALA A 11 -5.92 -3.01 9.69
N GLN A 12 -7.19 -3.18 9.35
CA GLN A 12 -8.32 -2.68 10.15
C GLN A 12 -9.36 -3.78 10.41
N GLY A 13 -10.21 -3.56 11.41
CA GLY A 13 -11.35 -4.40 11.76
C GLY A 13 -11.07 -5.41 12.87
N ASP A 14 -12.11 -6.07 13.38
CA ASP A 14 -12.02 -7.06 14.48
C ASP A 14 -11.23 -6.54 15.70
N GLY A 15 -11.35 -5.24 16.01
CA GLY A 15 -10.66 -4.58 17.13
C GLY A 15 -9.20 -4.20 16.87
N LEU A 16 -8.69 -4.41 15.65
CA LEU A 16 -7.35 -4.01 15.22
C LEU A 16 -7.39 -2.73 14.37
N GLU A 17 -6.47 -1.81 14.64
CA GLU A 17 -6.15 -0.68 13.77
C GLU A 17 -4.63 -0.46 13.70
N GLU A 18 -3.99 -1.05 12.69
CA GLU A 18 -2.56 -0.89 12.44
C GLU A 18 -2.32 -0.22 11.09
N SER A 19 -1.25 0.57 10.98
CA SER A 19 -0.92 1.24 9.72
C SER A 19 0.57 1.48 9.53
N GLU A 20 0.94 1.56 8.25
CA GLU A 20 2.23 2.05 7.78
C GLU A 20 1.99 3.17 6.76
N SER A 21 2.61 4.32 7.00
CA SER A 21 2.46 5.50 6.13
C SER A 21 3.73 5.79 5.35
N TRP A 22 3.60 6.47 4.22
CA TRP A 22 4.73 7.03 3.48
C TRP A 22 4.48 8.50 3.14
N ALA A 23 5.56 9.26 3.04
CA ALA A 23 5.57 10.65 2.64
C ALA A 23 6.97 10.98 2.07
N GLN A 24 7.05 11.26 0.77
CA GLN A 24 8.32 11.49 0.06
C GLN A 24 8.15 12.41 -1.16
N ASP A 25 9.27 12.97 -1.63
CA ASP A 25 9.28 13.90 -2.78
C ASP A 25 9.17 13.17 -4.11
N GLU A 26 9.67 11.93 -4.19
CA GLU A 26 9.58 11.07 -5.37
C GLU A 26 8.42 10.08 -5.29
N PRO A 27 7.84 9.64 -6.42
CA PRO A 27 6.77 8.64 -6.39
C PRO A 27 7.20 7.33 -5.72
N LEU A 28 6.29 6.74 -4.94
CA LEU A 28 6.53 5.45 -4.30
C LEU A 28 6.71 4.35 -5.36
N THR A 29 7.76 3.55 -5.27
CA THR A 29 7.95 2.41 -6.16
C THR A 29 7.10 1.21 -5.75
N LYS A 30 6.88 0.26 -6.67
CA LYS A 30 6.28 -1.05 -6.33
C LYS A 30 7.04 -1.75 -5.21
N LYS A 31 8.39 -1.77 -5.30
CA LYS A 31 9.25 -2.43 -4.31
C LYS A 31 9.08 -1.84 -2.91
N GLU A 32 9.04 -0.51 -2.80
CA GLU A 32 8.80 0.16 -1.52
C GLU A 32 7.38 -0.10 -1.01
N GLY A 33 6.38 -0.07 -1.88
CA GLY A 33 5.00 -0.42 -1.55
C GLY A 33 4.87 -1.82 -0.95
N LEU A 34 5.53 -2.81 -1.56
CA LEU A 34 5.59 -4.17 -1.04
C LEU A 34 6.36 -4.27 0.29
N SER A 35 7.42 -3.48 0.45
CA SER A 35 8.15 -3.41 1.73
C SER A 35 7.28 -2.83 2.86
N ILE A 36 6.49 -1.79 2.57
CA ILE A 36 5.51 -1.21 3.51
C ILE A 36 4.46 -2.25 3.90
N LEU A 37 3.95 -3.02 2.93
CA LEU A 37 3.00 -4.10 3.19
C LEU A 37 3.59 -5.18 4.11
N GLU A 38 4.85 -5.57 3.92
CA GLU A 38 5.53 -6.54 4.80
C GLU A 38 5.79 -5.96 6.20
N LYS A 39 6.18 -4.67 6.32
CA LYS A 39 6.32 -4.01 7.62
C LYS A 39 5.01 -4.02 8.40
N LEU A 40 3.89 -3.71 7.73
CA LEU A 40 2.56 -3.79 8.34
C LEU A 40 2.24 -5.20 8.82
N LYS A 41 2.54 -6.23 8.01
CA LYS A 41 2.35 -7.63 8.40
C LYS A 41 3.16 -8.00 9.64
N LEU A 42 4.41 -7.54 9.76
CA LEU A 42 5.28 -7.81 10.91
C LEU A 42 4.80 -7.16 12.21
N LYS A 43 3.97 -6.11 12.14
CA LYS A 43 3.31 -5.52 13.32
C LYS A 43 2.17 -6.38 13.87
N LEU A 44 1.60 -7.27 13.06
CA LEU A 44 0.43 -8.03 13.46
C LEU A 44 0.80 -9.25 14.30
N LYS A 45 -0.03 -9.54 15.31
CA LYS A 45 -0.02 -10.85 15.94
C LYS A 45 -0.39 -11.91 14.93
N LYS A 46 0.08 -13.14 15.14
CA LYS A 46 -0.18 -14.27 14.23
C LYS A 46 -1.68 -14.47 13.96
N SER A 47 -2.53 -14.36 14.98
CA SER A 47 -3.99 -14.46 14.83
C SER A 47 -4.57 -13.38 13.91
N ASP A 48 -4.16 -12.13 14.11
CA ASP A 48 -4.65 -10.98 13.34
C ASP A 48 -4.21 -11.02 11.88
N TYR A 49 -2.98 -11.50 11.65
CA TYR A 49 -2.48 -11.78 10.30
C TYR A 49 -3.29 -12.89 9.62
N LEU A 50 -3.55 -14.01 10.32
CA LEU A 50 -4.28 -15.14 9.73
C LEU A 50 -5.70 -14.73 9.30
N LEU A 51 -6.37 -13.83 10.03
CA LEU A 51 -7.67 -13.28 9.63
C LEU A 51 -7.62 -12.44 8.35
N ARG A 52 -6.43 -11.96 7.95
CA ARG A 52 -6.22 -11.07 6.80
C ARG A 52 -5.28 -11.66 5.75
N LYS A 53 -4.88 -12.92 5.88
CA LYS A 53 -3.85 -13.54 5.04
C LYS A 53 -4.17 -13.38 3.55
N ASP A 54 -5.39 -13.73 3.16
CA ASP A 54 -5.83 -13.64 1.76
C ASP A 54 -5.90 -12.17 1.29
N GLN A 55 -6.26 -11.25 2.17
CA GLN A 55 -6.33 -9.82 1.88
C GLN A 55 -4.95 -9.17 1.73
N PHE A 56 -3.94 -9.63 2.49
CA PHE A 56 -2.54 -9.25 2.26
C PHE A 56 -2.08 -9.71 0.88
N GLU A 57 -2.44 -10.93 0.48
CA GLU A 57 -2.07 -11.45 -0.84
C GLU A 57 -2.82 -10.70 -1.97
N ASP A 58 -4.09 -10.37 -1.80
CA ASP A 58 -4.84 -9.52 -2.74
C ASP A 58 -4.21 -8.12 -2.86
N ALA A 59 -3.82 -7.52 -1.74
CA ALA A 59 -3.16 -6.22 -1.70
C ALA A 59 -1.80 -6.26 -2.40
N LYS A 60 -1.02 -7.33 -2.19
CA LYS A 60 0.24 -7.58 -2.88
C LYS A 60 0.05 -7.66 -4.39
N ARG A 61 -0.87 -8.52 -4.86
CA ARG A 61 -1.19 -8.66 -6.29
C ARG A 61 -1.65 -7.36 -6.91
N PHE A 62 -2.44 -6.57 -6.17
CA PHE A 62 -2.86 -5.25 -6.63
C PHE A 62 -1.66 -4.33 -6.88
N ILE A 63 -0.69 -4.26 -5.96
CA ILE A 63 0.53 -3.43 -6.13
C ILE A 63 1.36 -3.93 -7.32
N GLU A 64 1.51 -5.25 -7.46
CA GLU A 64 2.30 -5.87 -8.54
C GLU A 64 1.72 -5.57 -9.93
N ASN A 65 0.39 -5.56 -10.05
CA ASN A 65 -0.33 -5.38 -11.31
C ASN A 65 -0.56 -3.91 -11.72
N ILE A 66 -0.03 -2.93 -10.99
CA ILE A 66 -0.15 -1.52 -11.38
C ILE A 66 0.88 -1.19 -12.46
N ASP A 67 0.45 -0.89 -13.68
CA ASP A 67 1.36 -0.45 -14.73
C ASP A 67 1.43 1.06 -14.82
N GLY A 68 2.65 1.61 -14.92
CA GLY A 68 2.87 3.07 -15.01
C GLY A 68 2.68 3.86 -13.71
N GLY A 69 2.15 3.23 -12.65
CA GLY A 69 1.83 3.89 -11.38
C GLY A 69 0.35 4.20 -11.23
N ILE A 70 -0.01 4.80 -10.10
CA ILE A 70 -1.39 5.19 -9.79
C ILE A 70 -1.41 6.54 -9.07
N ASP A 71 -2.26 7.43 -9.56
CA ASP A 71 -2.38 8.79 -9.04
C ASP A 71 -3.37 8.90 -7.87
N ALA A 72 -3.09 9.84 -6.98
CA ALA A 72 -3.99 10.28 -5.93
C ALA A 72 -5.19 11.06 -6.51
N VAL A 73 -6.35 11.08 -5.85
CA VAL A 73 -6.67 10.35 -4.61
C VAL A 73 -7.28 8.99 -4.96
N LYS A 74 -6.78 7.94 -4.31
CA LYS A 74 -7.32 6.58 -4.49
C LYS A 74 -7.37 5.82 -3.18
N LYS A 75 -8.48 5.10 -2.97
CA LYS A 75 -8.63 4.12 -1.89
C LYS A 75 -9.03 2.77 -2.47
N LYS A 76 -8.36 1.70 -2.00
CA LYS A 76 -8.69 0.32 -2.34
C LYS A 76 -8.76 -0.50 -1.06
N THR A 77 -9.89 -1.18 -0.87
CA THR A 77 -10.15 -2.05 0.29
C THR A 77 -10.21 -3.51 -0.14
N PHE A 78 -9.50 -4.36 0.59
CA PHE A 78 -9.54 -5.82 0.49
C PHE A 78 -10.14 -6.34 1.79
N ARG A 79 -11.44 -6.66 1.78
CA ARG A 79 -12.18 -7.09 2.98
C ARG A 79 -12.30 -8.60 3.04
N ASN A 80 -12.05 -9.19 4.20
CA ASN A 80 -12.40 -10.57 4.49
C ASN A 80 -13.92 -10.69 4.71
N ARG A 81 -14.62 -11.25 3.73
CA ARG A 81 -16.09 -11.42 3.77
C ARG A 81 -16.59 -12.45 4.80
N LYS A 82 -15.69 -13.23 5.41
CA LYS A 82 -16.02 -14.21 6.46
C LYS A 82 -15.96 -13.62 7.86
N THR A 83 -15.46 -12.39 8.01
CA THR A 83 -15.38 -11.66 9.27
C THR A 83 -16.35 -10.49 9.27
N LYS A 84 -16.54 -9.85 10.43
CA LYS A 84 -17.37 -8.66 10.51
C LYS A 84 -16.80 -7.54 9.65
N ASP A 85 -15.50 -7.25 9.81
CA ASP A 85 -14.88 -6.11 9.12
C ASP A 85 -13.35 -6.17 8.94
N ALA A 86 -12.68 -7.31 9.19
CA ALA A 86 -11.25 -7.43 8.93
C ALA A 86 -10.92 -7.16 7.46
N ARG A 87 -9.93 -6.28 7.26
CA ARG A 87 -9.54 -5.80 5.93
C ARG A 87 -8.11 -5.28 5.89
N ILE A 88 -7.60 -5.19 4.66
CA ILE A 88 -6.43 -4.39 4.29
C ILE A 88 -6.89 -3.23 3.42
N ASP A 89 -6.47 -2.02 3.76
CA ASP A 89 -6.76 -0.80 3.00
C ASP A 89 -5.47 -0.20 2.45
N ILE A 90 -5.48 0.19 1.18
CA ILE A 90 -4.43 0.99 0.54
C ILE A 90 -5.02 2.36 0.21
N GLU A 91 -4.39 3.42 0.71
CA GLU A 91 -4.80 4.80 0.49
C GLU A 91 -3.65 5.62 -0.08
N ILE A 92 -3.87 6.19 -1.27
CA ILE A 92 -2.95 7.10 -1.96
C ILE A 92 -3.56 8.49 -1.81
N LEU A 93 -2.93 9.32 -0.97
CA LEU A 93 -3.48 10.60 -0.50
C LEU A 93 -2.92 11.80 -1.28
N GLY A 94 -1.77 11.66 -1.92
CA GLY A 94 -1.17 12.70 -2.75
C GLY A 94 -0.09 12.15 -3.68
N GLY A 95 0.07 12.77 -4.85
CA GLY A 95 1.04 12.38 -5.88
C GLY A 95 0.70 11.03 -6.53
N THR A 96 1.73 10.37 -7.03
CA THR A 96 1.69 9.05 -7.68
C THR A 96 2.36 7.99 -6.81
N ALA A 97 1.87 6.75 -6.85
CA ALA A 97 2.43 5.60 -6.15
C ALA A 97 2.58 4.38 -7.06
N PHE A 98 3.32 3.39 -6.57
CA PHE A 98 3.57 2.07 -7.19
C PHE A 98 4.15 2.13 -8.62
N ILE A 99 5.08 3.06 -8.87
CA ILE A 99 5.79 3.11 -10.15
C ILE A 99 6.90 2.05 -10.23
N THR A 100 7.32 1.72 -11.46
CA THR A 100 8.48 0.84 -11.71
C THR A 100 9.78 1.67 -11.70
N VAL A 101 10.86 1.11 -11.17
CA VAL A 101 12.18 1.79 -11.07
C VAL A 101 12.70 2.27 -12.44
N ILE A 102 12.45 1.50 -13.51
CA ILE A 102 12.82 1.88 -14.88
C ILE A 102 12.18 3.23 -15.26
N LEU A 103 10.95 3.50 -14.81
CA LEU A 103 10.26 4.75 -15.10
C LEU A 103 10.92 5.94 -14.40
N ILE A 104 11.46 5.77 -13.19
CA ILE A 104 12.21 6.82 -12.48
C ILE A 104 13.45 7.21 -13.29
N ILE A 105 14.19 6.21 -13.76
CA ILE A 105 15.40 6.41 -14.55
C ILE A 105 15.04 7.19 -15.83
N LEU A 106 14.01 6.76 -16.56
CA LEU A 106 13.58 7.46 -17.76
C LEU A 106 13.17 8.92 -17.48
N ILE A 107 12.39 9.16 -16.42
CA ILE A 107 12.01 10.53 -16.04
C ILE A 107 13.24 11.40 -15.79
N TYR A 108 14.26 10.87 -15.11
CA TYR A 108 15.48 11.61 -14.77
C TYR A 108 16.44 11.83 -15.95
N TYR A 109 16.43 10.94 -16.95
CA TYR A 109 17.31 11.07 -18.13
C TYR A 109 16.69 11.89 -19.27
N PHE A 110 15.36 12.04 -19.29
CA PHE A 110 14.64 12.76 -20.35
C PHE A 110 14.07 14.13 -19.90
N PHE A 111 14.22 14.51 -18.63
CA PHE A 111 13.92 15.83 -18.07
C PHE A 111 15.06 16.31 -17.19
#